data_AF-A0A1G9PZR8-F1
#
_entry.id   AF-A0A1G9PZR8-F1
#
_cell.length_a   1.000
_cell.length_b   1.000
_cell.length_c   1.000
_cell.angle_alpha   90.00
_cell.angle_beta   90.00
_cell.angle_gamma   90.00
#
_symmetry.space_group_name_H-M   'P 1'
#
loop_
_entity.id
_entity.type
_entity.pdbx_description
1 polymer ?
#
loop_
_entity_poly.entity_id
_entity_poly.type
_entity_poly.pdbx_seq_one_letter_code
_entity_poly.pdbx_strand_id
1 'polypeptide(L)' 'MQVVERRVEIRVPLEPTRQDWPRLLGELAGQLDDGRVYDRDLPALGRALNPVLQSYRRRARGSGAPDLP' A
#
# COMPACT_ATOMS: atom_id res chain seq x y z
N MET A 1 14.12 39.25 -8.58
CA MET A 1 13.94 37.79 -8.41
C MET A 1 13.31 37.59 -7.04
N GLN A 2 12.05 37.16 -6.99
CA GLN A 2 11.32 36.90 -5.73
C GLN A 2 11.59 35.45 -5.34
N VAL A 3 12.18 35.22 -4.17
CA VAL A 3 12.40 33.86 -3.63
C VAL A 3 11.17 33.52 -2.81
N VAL A 4 10.42 32.50 -3.24
CA VAL A 4 9.27 31.96 -2.50
C VAL A 4 9.69 30.72 -1.73
N GLU A 5 9.64 30.80 -0.40
CA GLU A 5 9.90 29.65 0.46
C GLU A 5 8.68 28.71 0.43
N ARG A 6 8.83 27.53 -0.18
CA ARG A 6 7.83 26.47 -0.15
C ARG A 6 8.29 25.36 0.79
N ARG A 7 7.56 25.13 1.89
CA ARG A 7 7.80 23.98 2.76
C ARG A 7 7.48 22.69 2.00
N VAL A 8 8.46 21.80 1.91
CA VAL A 8 8.31 20.44 1.37
C VAL A 8 8.45 19.48 2.55
N GLU A 9 7.33 18.86 2.94
CA GLU A 9 7.36 17.79 3.95
C GLU A 9 7.84 16.50 3.28
N ILE A 10 9.09 16.12 3.53
CA ILE A 10 9.63 14.84 3.09
C ILE A 10 9.29 13.82 4.18
N ARG A 11 8.37 12.89 3.87
CA ARG A 11 8.15 11.72 4.71
C ARG A 11 9.40 10.85 4.64
N VAL A 12 10.20 10.85 5.70
CA VAL A 12 11.27 9.87 5.88
C VAL A 12 10.61 8.49 5.92
N PRO A 13 11.02 7.53 5.06
CA PRO A 13 10.47 6.19 5.13
C PRO A 13 10.98 5.52 6.40
N LEU A 14 10.20 5.63 7.48
CA LEU A 14 10.27 4.65 8.55
C LEU A 14 9.80 3.32 7.96
N GLU A 15 10.53 2.24 8.22
CA GLU A 15 10.03 0.90 7.90
C GLU A 15 8.67 0.73 8.61
N PRO A 16 7.60 0.41 7.88
CA PRO A 16 6.27 0.31 8.47
C PRO A 16 6.27 -0.77 9.55
N THR A 17 5.78 -0.42 10.73
CA THR A 17 5.59 -1.38 11.81
C THR A 17 4.36 -2.23 11.54
N ARG A 18 4.20 -3.33 12.30
CA ARG A 18 3.01 -4.19 12.22
C ARG A 18 1.68 -3.41 12.35
N GLN A 19 1.69 -2.28 13.06
CA GLN A 19 0.50 -1.46 13.32
C GLN A 19 0.20 -0.48 12.18
N ASP A 20 1.17 -0.20 11.31
CA ASP A 20 1.01 0.75 10.21
C ASP A 20 0.27 0.15 9.01
N TRP A 21 0.37 -1.16 8.82
CA TRP A 21 -0.16 -1.85 7.63
C TRP A 21 -1.67 -1.63 7.38
N PRO A 22 -2.57 -1.69 8.38
CA PRO A 22 -3.98 -1.40 8.16
C PRO A 22 -4.22 0.01 7.59
N ARG A 23 -3.52 1.03 8.11
CA ARG A 23 -3.65 2.42 7.63
C ARG A 23 -3.09 2.56 6.22
N LEU A 24 -1.89 2.04 5.97
CA LEU A 24 -1.22 2.16 4.67
C LEU A 24 -1.99 1.46 3.54
N LEU A 25 -2.57 0.30 3.82
CA LEU A 25 -3.42 -0.40 2.85
C LEU A 25 -4.72 0.36 2.58
N GLY A 26 -5.30 1.01 3.61
CA GLY A 26 -6.46 1.89 3.43
C GLY A 26 -6.14 3.14 2.60
N GLU A 27 -4.96 3.75 2.80
CA GLU A 27 -4.49 4.87 1.99
C GLU A 27 -4.27 4.46 0.53
N LEU A 28 -3.70 3.27 0.28
CA LEU A 28 -3.55 2.73 -1.06
C LEU A 28 -4.91 2.50 -1.73
N ALA A 29 -5.88 1.93 -1.02
CA ALA A 29 -7.24 1.74 -1.53
C ALA A 29 -7.89 3.08 -1.92
N GLY A 30 -7.82 4.10 -1.04
CA GLY A 30 -8.33 5.43 -1.37
C GLY A 30 -7.63 6.08 -2.56
N GLN A 31 -6.33 5.86 -2.75
CA GLN A 31 -5.61 6.35 -3.94
C GLN A 31 -6.05 5.64 -5.23
N LEU A 32 -6.41 4.36 -5.16
CA LEU A 32 -6.95 3.63 -6.29
C LEU A 32 -8.35 4.15 -6.64
N ASP A 33 -9.21 4.32 -5.65
CA ASP A 33 -10.59 4.81 -5.83
C ASP A 33 -10.61 6.25 -6.37
N ASP A 34 -9.70 7.11 -5.89
CA ASP A 34 -9.53 8.49 -6.35
C ASP A 34 -8.85 8.59 -7.74
N GLY A 35 -8.37 7.48 -8.32
CA GLY A 35 -7.62 7.48 -9.57
C GLY A 35 -6.23 8.13 -9.48
N ARG A 36 -5.69 8.30 -8.26
CA ARG A 36 -4.32 8.82 -8.03
C ARG A 36 -3.24 7.82 -8.43
N VAL A 37 -3.58 6.54 -8.40
CA VAL A 37 -2.82 5.49 -9.08
C VAL A 37 -3.36 5.38 -10.51
N TYR A 38 -2.52 5.60 -11.50
CA TYR A 38 -2.95 5.59 -12.90
C TYR A 38 -3.20 4.17 -13.40
N ASP A 39 -4.13 4.01 -14.36
CA ASP A 39 -4.45 2.72 -14.98
C ASP A 39 -3.22 1.98 -15.53
N ARG A 40 -2.23 2.73 -16.04
CA ARG A 40 -0.97 2.17 -16.54
C ARG A 40 -0.14 1.45 -15.47
N ASP A 41 -0.31 1.84 -14.21
CA ASP A 41 0.44 1.31 -13.06
C ASP A 41 -0.29 0.09 -12.43
N LEU A 42 -1.58 -0.09 -12.71
CA LEU A 42 -2.39 -1.19 -12.17
C LEU A 42 -1.84 -2.59 -12.49
N PRO A 43 -1.34 -2.90 -13.71
CA PRO A 43 -0.76 -4.21 -13.99
C PRO A 43 0.48 -4.52 -13.14
N ALA A 44 1.31 -3.51 -12.89
CA ALA A 44 2.51 -3.67 -12.06
C ALA A 44 2.13 -3.85 -10.58
N LEU A 45 1.17 -3.04 -10.09
CA LEU A 45 0.66 -3.13 -8.74
C LEU A 45 0.01 -4.50 -8.46
N GLY A 46 -0.82 -5.01 -9.39
CA GLY A 46 -1.45 -6.32 -9.26
C GLY A 46 -0.42 -7.46 -9.13
N ARG A 47 0.66 -7.41 -9.92
CA ARG A 47 1.77 -8.39 -9.80
C ARG A 47 2.48 -8.29 -8.45
N ALA A 48 2.65 -7.09 -7.92
CA ALA A 48 3.29 -6.87 -6.61
C ALA A 48 2.42 -7.34 -5.43
N LEU A 49 1.09 -7.26 -5.55
CA LEU A 49 0.16 -7.74 -4.53
C LEU A 49 0.05 -9.27 -4.49
N ASN A 50 0.23 -9.96 -5.63
CA ASN A 50 0.12 -11.41 -5.72
C ASN A 50 0.95 -12.19 -4.66
N PRO A 51 2.27 -11.95 -4.47
CA PRO A 51 3.04 -12.65 -3.45
C PRO A 51 2.58 -12.35 -2.00
N VAL A 52 2.02 -11.16 -1.76
CA VAL A 52 1.46 -10.78 -0.45
C VAL A 52 0.23 -11.63 -0.15
N LEU A 53 -0.71 -11.71 -1.09
CA LEU A 53 -1.92 -12.52 -0.97
C LEU A 53 -1.58 -14.01 -0.84
N GLN A 54 -0.65 -14.53 -1.63
CA GLN A 54 -0.22 -15.93 -1.50
C GLN A 54 0.36 -16.23 -0.11
N SER A 55 1.15 -15.31 0.45
CA SER A 55 1.72 -15.46 1.79
C SER A 55 0.65 -15.42 2.87
N TYR A 56 -0.35 -14.53 2.73
CA TYR A 56 -1.51 -14.49 3.60
C TYR A 56 -2.26 -15.83 3.58
N ARG A 57 -2.63 -16.33 2.40
CA ARG A 57 -3.38 -17.58 2.24
C ARG A 57 -2.63 -18.78 2.84
N ARG A 58 -1.31 -18.86 2.64
CA ARG A 58 -0.46 -19.88 3.28
C ARG A 58 -0.53 -19.81 4.80
N ARG A 59 -0.44 -18.60 5.38
CA ARG A 59 -0.51 -18.40 6.83
C ARG A 59 -1.91 -18.72 7.37
N ALA A 60 -2.96 -18.27 6.70
CA ALA A 60 -4.34 -18.44 7.13
C ALA A 60 -4.72 -19.93 7.26
N ARG A 61 -4.30 -20.75 6.28
CA ARG A 61 -4.46 -22.21 6.32
C ARG A 61 -3.80 -22.87 7.54
N GLY A 62 -2.66 -22.35 7.98
CA GLY A 62 -1.94 -22.86 9.15
C GLY A 62 -2.42 -22.30 10.49
N SER A 63 -3.07 -21.13 10.49
CA SER A 63 -3.48 -20.43 11.72
C SER A 63 -4.97 -20.43 12.01
N GLY A 64 -5.81 -20.97 11.11
CA GLY A 64 -7.27 -20.92 11.21
C GLY A 64 -7.85 -19.51 10.99
N ALA A 65 -7.06 -18.60 10.41
CA ALA A 65 -7.56 -17.28 10.03
C ALA A 65 -8.47 -17.40 8.79
N PRO A 66 -9.42 -16.47 8.60
CA PRO A 66 -10.27 -16.48 7.41
C PRO A 66 -9.42 -16.44 6.13
N ASP A 67 -9.81 -17.23 5.12
CA ASP A 67 -9.16 -17.13 3.82
C ASP A 67 -9.65 -15.86 3.10
N LEU A 68 -8.76 -15.23 2.34
CA LEU A 68 -9.15 -14.17 1.41
C LEU A 68 -9.51 -14.83 0.07
N PRO A 69 -10.58 -14.37 -0.62
CA PRO A 69 -10.96 -14.91 -1.93
C PRO A 69 -9.81 -14.87 -2.95
#